data_AF-A0AB38QX30-F1
#
_entry.id   AF-A0AB38QX30-F1
#
_cell.length_a   1.000
_cell.length_b   1.000
_cell.length_c   1.000
_cell.angle_alpha   90.00
_cell.angle_beta   90.00
_cell.angle_gamma   90.00
#
_symmetry.space_group_name_H-M   'P 1'
#
loop_
_entity.id
_entity.type
_entity.pdbx_description
1 polymer ?
#
loop_
_entity_poly.entity_id
_entity_poly.type
_entity_poly.pdbx_seq_one_letter_code
_entity_poly.pdbx_strand_id
1 'polypeptide(L)'
;MLQEKSISEVRIPDNFIYPEMFSKDRFYYEMVEEPILNDLKERLVIDWGSGTRSWHQWLDPNKPKEVIEILPVGYYDQFPGFLEFILDGDDLLKTIQYPDSNKEWHRMLSSVAGVYLIVDSITGKQYVGSAYGKEGILGRWKQYAQTRHGGNEELKRLLESNPDRFKDLKFTILRTLQKELTKNEVIKYESIYKEKLGTRAFGLNLN
;
A
#
# COMPACT_ATOMS: atom_id res chain seq x y z
N MET A 1 -24.76 -3.68 14.27
CA MET A 1 -25.85 -3.24 15.18
C MET A 1 -25.37 -2.12 16.10
N LEU A 2 -26.23 -1.16 16.49
CA LEU A 2 -25.93 -0.14 17.50
C LEU A 2 -26.37 -0.66 18.88
N GLN A 3 -25.44 -0.78 19.82
CA GLN A 3 -25.74 -1.07 21.23
C GLN A 3 -25.32 0.12 22.08
N GLU A 4 -26.27 0.64 22.87
CA GLU A 4 -26.01 1.70 23.84
C GLU A 4 -25.34 1.10 25.08
N LYS A 5 -24.24 1.70 25.52
CA LYS A 5 -23.52 1.29 26.73
C LYS A 5 -23.41 2.42 27.74
N SER A 6 -23.45 2.05 29.02
CA SER A 6 -23.16 2.98 30.11
C SER A 6 -21.67 3.32 30.12
N ILE A 7 -21.30 4.52 30.58
CA ILE A 7 -19.90 4.97 30.60
C ILE A 7 -18.95 4.01 31.35
N SER A 8 -19.47 3.25 32.33
CA SER A 8 -18.72 2.23 33.09
C SER A 8 -18.28 1.03 32.25
N GLU A 9 -18.89 0.82 31.09
CA GLU A 9 -18.65 -0.33 30.21
C GLU A 9 -17.81 0.04 28.97
N VAL A 10 -17.48 1.33 28.82
CA VAL A 10 -16.76 1.84 27.65
C VAL A 10 -15.26 1.87 27.93
N ARG A 11 -14.52 1.00 27.24
CA ARG A 11 -13.06 0.97 27.35
C ARG A 11 -12.44 2.01 26.41
N ILE A 12 -11.81 3.02 26.98
CA ILE A 12 -11.10 4.07 26.23
C ILE A 12 -9.78 3.47 25.72
N PRO A 13 -9.42 3.63 24.43
CA PRO A 13 -8.08 3.28 23.96
C PRO A 13 -7.02 4.11 24.68
N ASP A 14 -5.89 3.50 25.07
CA ASP A 14 -4.85 4.15 25.88
C ASP A 14 -4.27 5.43 25.24
N ASN A 15 -4.40 5.59 23.92
CA ASN A 15 -3.91 6.74 23.14
C ASN A 15 -5.03 7.69 22.68
N PHE A 16 -6.21 7.68 23.31
CA PHE A 16 -7.30 8.56 22.91
C PHE A 16 -6.98 10.02 23.27
N ILE A 17 -7.05 10.90 22.27
CA ILE A 17 -6.50 12.27 22.35
C ILE A 17 -7.40 13.23 23.16
N TYR A 18 -8.64 12.84 23.45
CA TYR A 18 -9.63 13.69 24.13
C TYR A 18 -10.38 12.96 25.26
N PRO A 19 -9.69 12.49 26.31
CA PRO A 19 -10.31 11.73 27.40
C PRO A 19 -11.48 12.48 28.08
N GLU A 20 -11.49 13.81 28.05
CA GLU A 20 -12.58 14.66 28.51
C GLU A 20 -13.90 14.48 27.73
N MET A 21 -13.87 13.89 26.54
CA MET A 21 -15.08 13.54 25.80
C MET A 21 -15.87 12.40 26.46
N PHE A 22 -15.26 11.68 27.41
CA PHE A 22 -15.92 10.65 28.19
C PHE A 22 -16.58 11.23 29.46
N SER A 23 -17.76 11.83 29.30
CA SER A 23 -18.60 12.35 30.40
C SER A 23 -19.85 11.50 30.64
N LYS A 24 -20.33 11.43 31.89
CA LYS A 24 -21.51 10.63 32.28
C LYS A 24 -22.80 10.93 31.49
N ASP A 25 -22.91 12.12 30.92
CA ASP A 25 -24.12 12.59 30.22
C ASP A 25 -24.07 12.41 28.68
N ARG A 26 -23.24 11.48 28.19
CA ARG A 26 -23.11 11.20 26.75
C ARG A 26 -23.46 9.76 26.43
N PHE A 27 -23.99 9.56 25.23
CA PHE A 27 -24.26 8.25 24.66
C PHE A 27 -23.01 7.70 23.98
N TYR A 28 -22.71 6.44 24.25
CA TYR A 28 -21.60 5.72 23.62
C TYR A 28 -22.16 4.56 22.81
N TYR A 29 -21.68 4.47 21.57
CA TYR A 29 -22.07 3.41 20.65
C TYR A 29 -20.84 2.58 20.32
N GLU A 30 -20.95 1.27 20.57
CA GLU A 30 -20.00 0.32 20.00
C GLU A 30 -20.44 0.01 18.58
N MET A 31 -19.57 0.28 17.62
CA MET A 31 -19.80 -0.07 16.22
C MET A 31 -19.15 -1.41 15.93
N VAL A 32 -19.94 -2.35 15.44
CA VAL A 32 -19.47 -3.65 14.96
C VAL A 32 -19.61 -3.68 13.45
N GLU A 33 -18.55 -4.10 12.76
CA GLU A 33 -18.56 -4.26 11.31
C GLU A 33 -19.55 -5.37 10.92
N GLU A 34 -20.48 -5.03 10.03
CA GLU A 34 -21.47 -5.97 9.51
C GLU A 34 -20.95 -6.61 8.22
N PRO A 35 -20.90 -7.95 8.11
CA PRO A 35 -20.31 -8.63 6.97
C PRO A 35 -21.14 -8.53 5.69
N ILE A 36 -22.38 -8.03 5.78
CA ILE A 36 -23.37 -8.01 4.69
C ILE A 36 -22.91 -7.21 3.45
N LEU A 37 -22.02 -6.23 3.61
CA LEU A 37 -21.47 -5.41 2.51
C LEU A 37 -19.96 -5.60 2.33
N ASN A 38 -19.39 -6.70 2.84
CA ASN A 38 -17.95 -6.95 2.73
C ASN A 38 -17.47 -7.01 1.28
N ASP A 39 -18.31 -7.46 0.35
CA ASP A 39 -18.01 -7.49 -1.07
C ASP A 39 -17.87 -6.08 -1.66
N LEU A 40 -18.48 -5.05 -1.06
CA LEU A 40 -18.45 -3.67 -1.53
C LEU A 40 -17.37 -2.81 -0.84
N LYS A 41 -16.71 -3.34 0.20
CA LYS A 41 -15.66 -2.65 0.94
C LYS A 41 -14.53 -2.20 0.02
N GLU A 42 -14.15 -0.92 0.11
CA GLU A 42 -13.15 -0.25 -0.73
C GLU A 42 -13.46 -0.25 -2.25
N ARG A 43 -14.66 -0.68 -2.64
CA ARG A 43 -15.06 -0.81 -4.05
C ARG A 43 -16.24 0.08 -4.43
N LEU A 44 -17.10 0.40 -3.48
CA LEU A 44 -18.29 1.21 -3.71
C LEU A 44 -17.94 2.71 -3.74
N VAL A 45 -18.14 3.34 -4.89
CA VAL A 45 -17.95 4.78 -5.08
C VAL A 45 -19.31 5.46 -5.11
N ILE A 46 -19.56 6.36 -4.17
CA ILE A 46 -20.83 7.06 -3.99
C ILE A 46 -20.62 8.56 -4.20
N ASP A 47 -21.52 9.21 -4.92
CA ASP A 47 -21.61 10.67 -4.88
C ASP A 47 -22.23 11.11 -3.55
N TRP A 48 -21.37 11.56 -2.64
CA TRP A 48 -21.80 12.06 -1.34
C TRP A 48 -22.35 13.48 -1.38
N GLY A 49 -22.16 14.23 -2.47
CA GLY A 49 -22.47 15.65 -2.60
C GLY A 49 -21.78 16.49 -1.51
N SER A 50 -22.50 17.44 -0.91
CA SER A 50 -22.01 18.24 0.23
C SER A 50 -21.91 17.46 1.55
N GLY A 51 -22.30 16.17 1.56
CA GLY A 51 -22.34 15.32 2.74
C GLY A 51 -20.99 14.84 3.24
N THR A 52 -19.89 15.06 2.50
CA THR A 52 -18.52 14.59 2.84
C THR A 52 -17.97 15.09 4.18
N ARG A 53 -18.67 16.03 4.84
CA ARG A 53 -18.29 16.60 6.15
C ARG A 53 -18.86 15.85 7.35
N SER A 54 -19.80 14.92 7.17
CA SER A 54 -20.46 14.19 8.25
C SER A 54 -20.08 12.71 8.22
N TRP A 55 -19.69 12.18 9.39
CA TRP A 55 -19.27 10.78 9.55
C TRP A 55 -20.43 9.76 9.42
N HIS A 56 -21.67 10.22 9.50
CA HIS A 56 -22.88 9.44 9.22
C HIS A 56 -23.79 10.19 8.25
N GLN A 57 -24.57 9.47 7.45
CA GLN A 57 -25.46 10.03 6.45
C GLN A 57 -26.89 9.53 6.65
N TRP A 58 -27.85 10.44 6.50
CA TRP A 58 -29.26 10.08 6.43
C TRP A 58 -29.61 9.69 5.00
N LEU A 59 -30.29 8.55 4.84
CA LEU A 59 -30.86 8.15 3.56
C LEU A 59 -32.21 8.85 3.37
N ASP A 60 -32.22 9.94 2.60
CA ASP A 60 -33.44 10.68 2.25
C ASP A 60 -33.95 10.20 0.87
N PRO A 61 -35.18 9.67 0.76
CA PRO A 61 -35.75 9.25 -0.52
C PRO A 61 -35.79 10.35 -1.59
N ASN A 62 -35.84 11.63 -1.19
CA ASN A 62 -35.85 12.76 -2.11
C ASN A 62 -34.43 13.22 -2.52
N LYS A 63 -33.40 12.69 -1.86
CA LYS A 63 -31.99 12.98 -2.11
C LYS A 63 -31.20 11.67 -2.10
N PRO A 64 -31.45 10.78 -3.08
CA PRO A 64 -30.76 9.50 -3.14
C PRO A 64 -29.25 9.72 -3.26
N LYS A 65 -28.48 8.80 -2.69
CA LYS A 65 -27.03 8.74 -2.86
C LYS A 65 -26.73 7.89 -4.08
N GLU A 66 -26.27 8.52 -5.15
CA GLU A 66 -25.98 7.83 -6.39
C GLU A 66 -24.72 6.96 -6.23
N VAL A 67 -24.82 5.71 -6.65
CA VAL A 67 -23.65 4.84 -6.80
C VAL A 67 -23.04 5.15 -8.17
N ILE A 68 -21.88 5.82 -8.16
CA ILE A 68 -21.16 6.21 -9.37
C ILE A 68 -20.55 4.98 -10.03
N GLU A 69 -19.90 4.14 -9.22
CA GLU A 69 -19.14 3.00 -9.71
C GLU A 69 -19.02 1.93 -8.62
N ILE A 70 -18.93 0.66 -9.05
CA ILE A 70 -18.48 -0.44 -8.20
C ILE A 70 -17.19 -0.96 -8.83
N LEU A 71 -16.07 -0.69 -8.16
CA LEU A 71 -14.74 -1.08 -8.62
C LEU A 71 -14.63 -2.62 -8.65
N PRO A 72 -13.81 -3.18 -9.57
CA PRO A 72 -13.62 -4.62 -9.62
C PRO A 72 -12.94 -5.16 -8.36
N VAL A 73 -13.14 -6.45 -8.08
CA VAL A 73 -12.49 -7.11 -6.94
C VAL A 73 -10.98 -6.96 -7.03
N GLY A 74 -10.33 -6.49 -5.96
CA GLY A 74 -8.88 -6.32 -5.91
C GLY A 74 -8.35 -5.10 -6.66
N TYR A 75 -9.22 -4.17 -7.09
CA TYR A 75 -8.78 -2.84 -7.49
C TYR A 75 -8.04 -2.16 -6.33
N TYR A 76 -6.84 -1.65 -6.60
CA TYR A 76 -6.06 -0.89 -5.64
C TYR A 76 -6.39 0.61 -5.73
N ASP A 77 -5.86 1.29 -6.74
CA ASP A 77 -6.07 2.72 -6.98
C ASP A 77 -5.67 3.09 -8.43
N GLN A 78 -5.78 4.36 -8.80
CA GLN A 78 -5.19 4.92 -10.01
C GLN A 78 -3.66 4.89 -9.93
N PHE A 79 -3.01 4.65 -11.07
CA PHE A 79 -1.55 4.68 -11.12
C PHE A 79 -1.04 6.12 -10.94
N PRO A 80 -0.26 6.43 -9.88
CA PRO A 80 0.13 7.81 -9.55
C PRO A 80 1.19 8.39 -10.48
N GLY A 81 1.74 7.58 -11.40
CA GLY A 81 2.94 7.93 -12.16
C GLY A 81 4.21 7.43 -11.48
N PHE A 82 5.31 7.39 -12.24
CA PHE A 82 6.56 6.81 -11.72
C PHE A 82 7.24 7.66 -10.64
N LEU A 83 7.07 8.98 -10.67
CA LEU A 83 7.69 9.90 -9.72
C LEU A 83 7.03 9.87 -8.34
N GLU A 84 5.70 9.67 -8.31
CA GLU A 84 4.91 9.59 -7.08
C GLU A 84 4.67 8.14 -6.64
N PHE A 85 5.33 7.16 -7.28
CA PHE A 85 5.16 5.75 -6.98
C PHE A 85 5.71 5.40 -5.59
N ILE A 86 4.80 5.09 -4.67
CA ILE A 86 5.10 4.52 -3.35
C ILE A 86 4.01 3.51 -3.01
N LEU A 87 4.41 2.26 -2.75
CA LEU A 87 3.50 1.22 -2.22
C LEU A 87 4.11 0.63 -0.95
N ASP A 88 3.30 0.22 0.03
CA ASP A 88 3.79 -0.79 0.98
C ASP A 88 3.64 -2.22 0.43
N GLY A 89 4.10 -3.19 1.22
CA GLY A 89 4.00 -4.60 0.89
C GLY A 89 2.57 -5.05 0.61
N ASP A 90 1.59 -4.66 1.42
CA ASP A 90 0.21 -5.12 1.25
C ASP A 90 -0.41 -4.52 -0.03
N ASP A 91 -0.17 -3.23 -0.27
CA ASP A 91 -0.59 -2.54 -1.48
C ASP A 91 0.08 -3.11 -2.74
N LEU A 92 1.37 -3.46 -2.65
CA LEU A 92 2.09 -4.17 -3.71
C LEU A 92 1.43 -5.52 -4.02
N LEU A 93 1.06 -6.30 -2.99
CA LEU A 93 0.38 -7.58 -3.20
C LEU A 93 -0.96 -7.38 -3.89
N LYS A 94 -1.79 -6.44 -3.42
CA LYS A 94 -3.10 -6.14 -4.00
C LYS A 94 -2.97 -5.72 -5.47
N THR A 95 -2.02 -4.84 -5.79
CA THR A 95 -1.75 -4.38 -7.15
C THR A 95 -1.33 -5.52 -8.09
N ILE A 96 -0.49 -6.44 -7.60
CA ILE A 96 0.11 -7.49 -8.42
C ILE A 96 -0.80 -8.72 -8.58
N GLN A 97 -1.55 -9.10 -7.54
CA GLN A 97 -2.39 -10.31 -7.54
C GLN A 97 -3.63 -10.20 -8.42
N TYR A 98 -4.12 -8.98 -8.67
CA TYR A 98 -5.33 -8.73 -9.46
C TYR A 98 -5.00 -7.94 -10.76
N PRO A 99 -4.37 -8.58 -11.76
CA PRO A 99 -3.93 -7.90 -12.98
C PRO A 99 -5.08 -7.30 -13.81
N ASP A 100 -6.24 -7.97 -13.85
CA ASP A 100 -7.40 -7.48 -14.60
C ASP A 100 -8.05 -6.26 -13.96
N SER A 101 -7.97 -6.15 -12.64
CA SER A 101 -8.46 -5.00 -11.87
C SER A 101 -7.45 -3.84 -11.89
N ASN A 102 -6.16 -4.14 -12.04
CA ASN A 102 -5.06 -3.16 -12.00
C ASN A 102 -4.29 -3.10 -13.33
N LYS A 103 -4.99 -3.15 -14.47
CA LYS A 103 -4.40 -3.22 -15.81
C LYS A 103 -3.39 -2.11 -16.09
N GLU A 104 -3.70 -0.89 -15.67
CA GLU A 104 -2.83 0.26 -15.88
C GLU A 104 -1.52 0.14 -15.12
N TRP A 105 -1.56 -0.33 -13.87
CA TRP A 105 -0.35 -0.62 -13.09
C TRP A 105 0.54 -1.64 -13.79
N HIS A 106 -0.02 -2.77 -14.24
CA HIS A 106 0.74 -3.82 -14.93
C HIS A 106 1.31 -3.32 -16.26
N ARG A 107 0.52 -2.56 -17.03
CA ARG A 107 0.96 -1.96 -18.29
C ARG A 107 2.12 -1.00 -18.07
N MET A 108 2.00 -0.07 -17.13
CA MET A 108 3.01 0.95 -16.87
C MET A 108 4.28 0.33 -16.28
N LEU A 109 4.18 -0.51 -15.25
CA LEU A 109 5.34 -1.15 -14.62
C LEU A 109 6.09 -2.10 -15.57
N SER A 110 5.40 -2.73 -16.51
CA SER A 110 6.05 -3.60 -17.51
C SER A 110 6.64 -2.83 -18.68
N SER A 111 6.33 -1.54 -18.83
CA SER A 111 6.79 -0.70 -19.94
C SER A 111 8.20 -0.12 -19.76
N VAL A 112 8.76 -0.21 -18.55
CA VAL A 112 10.07 0.38 -18.22
C VAL A 112 10.97 -0.61 -17.49
N ALA A 113 12.27 -0.54 -17.76
CA ALA A 113 13.29 -1.00 -16.83
C ALA A 113 13.49 0.08 -15.73
N GLY A 114 14.27 -0.20 -14.71
CA GLY A 114 14.53 0.84 -13.71
C GLY A 114 15.40 0.46 -12.53
N VAL A 115 15.72 1.47 -11.75
CA VAL A 115 16.31 1.36 -10.41
C VAL A 115 15.24 1.72 -9.40
N TYR A 116 15.09 0.89 -8.37
CA TYR A 116 14.07 1.02 -7.34
C TYR A 116 14.72 1.02 -5.96
N LEU A 117 13.98 1.50 -4.97
CA LEU A 117 14.38 1.51 -3.57
C LEU A 117 13.29 0.86 -2.72
N ILE A 118 13.70 -0.06 -1.85
CA ILE A 118 12.86 -0.62 -0.79
C ILE A 118 13.35 -0.08 0.54
N VAL A 119 12.48 0.52 1.33
CA VAL A 119 12.80 1.06 2.66
C VAL A 119 11.99 0.30 3.71
N ASP A 120 12.68 -0.21 4.72
CA ASP A 120 12.01 -0.67 5.93
C ASP A 120 11.60 0.53 6.78
N SER A 121 10.31 0.83 6.87
CA SER A 121 9.80 2.00 7.58
C SER A 121 10.02 1.98 9.09
N ILE A 122 10.28 0.80 9.68
CA ILE A 122 10.55 0.67 11.12
C ILE A 122 12.01 0.98 11.43
N THR A 123 12.93 0.48 10.61
CA THR A 123 14.39 0.61 10.88
C THR A 123 15.07 1.71 10.08
N GLY A 124 14.42 2.20 9.02
CA GLY A 124 14.99 3.13 8.04
C GLY A 124 16.00 2.48 7.10
N LYS A 125 16.26 1.17 7.21
CA LYS A 125 17.23 0.48 6.35
C LYS A 125 16.74 0.46 4.90
N GLN A 126 17.68 0.70 3.97
CA GLN A 126 17.39 0.91 2.56
C GLN A 126 18.03 -0.16 1.67
N TYR A 127 17.28 -0.68 0.71
CA TYR A 127 17.75 -1.58 -0.34
C TYR A 127 17.57 -0.95 -1.71
N VAL A 128 18.66 -0.74 -2.44
CA VAL A 128 18.62 -0.38 -3.86
C VAL A 128 18.70 -1.65 -4.70
N GLY A 129 17.80 -1.78 -5.66
CA GLY A 129 17.83 -2.85 -6.65
C GLY A 129 17.49 -2.34 -8.03
N SER A 130 17.62 -3.21 -9.02
CA SER A 130 17.27 -2.90 -10.40
C SER A 130 16.41 -3.96 -11.06
N ALA A 131 15.69 -3.55 -12.09
CA ALA A 131 14.78 -4.37 -12.87
C ALA A 131 15.04 -4.13 -14.36
N TYR A 132 15.12 -5.22 -15.11
CA TYR A 132 15.49 -5.24 -16.54
C TYR A 132 14.82 -6.42 -17.24
N GLY A 133 14.93 -6.49 -18.57
CA GLY A 133 14.35 -7.55 -19.38
C GLY A 133 12.88 -7.31 -19.74
N LYS A 134 12.22 -8.36 -20.25
CA LYS A 134 10.91 -8.24 -20.92
C LYS A 134 9.80 -7.69 -20.03
N GLU A 135 9.81 -8.03 -18.74
CA GLU A 135 8.78 -7.59 -17.78
C GLU A 135 9.17 -6.33 -17.00
N GLY A 136 10.38 -5.78 -17.19
CA GLY A 136 10.78 -4.52 -16.55
C GLY A 136 10.61 -4.54 -15.02
N ILE A 137 10.14 -3.41 -14.46
CA ILE A 137 9.84 -3.28 -13.02
C ILE A 137 8.75 -4.27 -12.57
N LEU A 138 7.73 -4.52 -13.41
CA LEU A 138 6.65 -5.44 -13.08
C LEU A 138 7.18 -6.84 -12.74
N GLY A 139 8.15 -7.35 -13.51
CA GLY A 139 8.72 -8.68 -13.27
C GLY A 139 9.37 -8.78 -11.89
N ARG A 140 10.04 -7.72 -11.45
CA ARG A 140 10.65 -7.68 -10.13
C ARG A 140 9.61 -7.59 -9.03
N TRP A 141 8.59 -6.74 -9.18
CA TRP A 141 7.45 -6.64 -8.26
C TRP A 141 6.66 -7.94 -8.13
N LYS A 142 6.45 -8.69 -9.22
CA LYS A 142 5.90 -10.06 -9.18
C LYS A 142 6.73 -10.99 -8.30
N GLN A 143 8.06 -10.91 -8.40
CA GLN A 143 8.94 -11.74 -7.57
C GLN A 143 8.83 -11.40 -6.09
N TYR A 144 8.76 -10.12 -5.72
CA TYR A 144 8.51 -9.71 -4.33
C TYR A 144 7.11 -10.07 -3.88
N ALA A 145 6.08 -9.94 -4.71
CA ALA A 145 4.73 -10.39 -4.36
C ALA A 145 4.67 -11.91 -4.10
N GLN A 146 5.43 -12.70 -4.85
CA GLN A 146 5.46 -14.16 -4.71
C GLN A 146 6.31 -14.64 -3.52
N THR A 147 7.46 -14.01 -3.28
CA THR A 147 8.46 -14.50 -2.30
C THR A 147 8.61 -13.60 -1.07
N ARG A 148 8.02 -12.40 -1.08
CA ARG A 148 8.20 -11.30 -0.12
C ARG A 148 9.62 -10.71 -0.04
N HIS A 149 10.67 -11.47 -0.34
CA HIS A 149 12.06 -11.00 -0.26
C HIS A 149 12.76 -10.79 -1.62
N GLY A 150 12.20 -11.30 -2.73
CA GLY A 150 12.75 -11.08 -4.08
C GLY A 150 14.16 -11.64 -4.29
N GLY A 151 14.56 -12.62 -3.48
CA GLY A 151 15.93 -13.17 -3.45
C GLY A 151 16.97 -12.26 -2.78
N ASN A 152 16.58 -11.20 -2.06
CA ASN A 152 17.50 -10.45 -1.21
C ASN A 152 17.68 -11.18 0.13
N GLU A 153 18.93 -11.51 0.49
CA GLU A 153 19.26 -12.28 1.69
C GLU A 153 18.93 -11.56 3.01
N GLU A 154 19.06 -10.24 3.06
CA GLU A 154 18.76 -9.48 4.27
C GLU A 154 17.25 -9.34 4.50
N LEU A 155 16.49 -9.10 3.44
CA LEU A 155 15.02 -9.15 3.48
C LEU A 155 14.53 -10.56 3.81
N LYS A 156 15.20 -11.60 3.31
CA LYS A 156 14.89 -12.99 3.67
C LYS A 156 15.07 -13.22 5.16
N ARG A 157 16.22 -12.85 5.74
CA ARG A 157 16.47 -12.93 7.20
C ARG A 157 15.44 -12.14 8.00
N LEU A 158 15.14 -10.91 7.57
CA LEU A 158 14.14 -10.06 8.22
C LEU A 158 12.77 -10.76 8.27
N LEU A 159 12.30 -11.27 7.13
CA LEU A 159 10.97 -11.85 6.99
C LEU A 159 10.87 -13.29 7.53
N GLU A 160 11.98 -14.02 7.62
CA GLU A 160 12.05 -15.29 8.37
C GLU A 160 11.88 -15.05 9.87
N SER A 161 12.45 -13.97 10.41
CA SER A 161 12.31 -13.62 11.82
C SER A 161 10.94 -13.03 12.17
N ASN A 162 10.36 -12.25 11.26
CA ASN A 162 9.06 -11.62 11.45
C ASN A 162 8.36 -11.38 10.09
N PRO A 163 7.50 -12.31 9.64
CA PRO A 163 6.81 -12.22 8.35
C PRO A 163 5.91 -10.98 8.20
N ASP A 164 5.35 -10.49 9.31
CA ASP A 164 4.43 -9.34 9.30
C ASP A 164 5.13 -8.03 8.92
N ARG A 165 6.47 -8.00 8.95
CA ARG A 165 7.28 -6.83 8.56
C ARG A 165 7.20 -6.50 7.09
N PHE A 166 6.62 -7.38 6.26
CA PHE A 166 6.48 -7.12 4.83
C PHE A 166 5.62 -5.88 4.55
N LYS A 167 4.54 -5.66 5.33
CA LYS A 167 3.69 -4.47 5.24
C LYS A 167 4.42 -3.18 5.63
N ASP A 168 5.51 -3.29 6.38
CA ASP A 168 6.32 -2.15 6.78
C ASP A 168 7.38 -1.77 5.73
N LEU A 169 7.51 -2.57 4.66
CA LEU A 169 8.41 -2.27 3.55
C LEU A 169 7.73 -1.33 2.56
N LYS A 170 8.39 -0.22 2.22
CA LYS A 170 7.95 0.73 1.20
C LYS A 170 8.74 0.54 -0.08
N PHE A 171 8.04 0.27 -1.17
CA PHE A 171 8.54 0.04 -2.52
C PHE A 171 8.40 1.33 -3.35
N THR A 172 9.52 1.81 -3.89
CA THR A 172 9.59 3.09 -4.61
C THR A 172 10.43 2.97 -5.89
N ILE A 173 10.22 3.86 -6.86
CA ILE A 173 11.00 3.90 -8.10
C ILE A 173 11.93 5.11 -8.08
N LEU A 174 13.24 4.89 -8.12
CA LEU A 174 14.23 5.97 -8.12
C LEU A 174 14.48 6.52 -9.53
N ARG A 175 14.44 5.63 -10.53
CA ARG A 175 14.70 5.99 -11.93
C ARG A 175 14.07 4.99 -12.87
N THR A 176 13.31 5.50 -13.83
CA THR A 176 12.89 4.72 -15.01
C THR A 176 14.00 4.68 -16.06
N LEU A 177 14.08 3.57 -16.77
CA LEU A 177 15.06 3.30 -17.81
C LEU A 177 14.36 2.68 -19.03
N GLN A 178 14.96 2.87 -20.20
CA GLN A 178 14.53 2.21 -21.43
C GLN A 178 14.66 0.69 -21.28
N LYS A 179 13.69 -0.06 -21.82
CA LYS A 179 13.65 -1.53 -21.71
C LYS A 179 14.73 -2.23 -22.54
N GLU A 180 15.23 -1.53 -23.55
CA GLU A 180 16.23 -2.02 -24.49
C GLU A 180 17.63 -2.04 -23.87
N LEU A 181 17.83 -1.34 -22.74
CA LEU A 181 19.09 -1.39 -22.02
C LEU A 181 19.41 -2.82 -21.58
N THR A 182 20.66 -3.18 -21.78
CA THR A 182 21.18 -4.47 -21.35
C THR A 182 21.22 -4.55 -19.83
N LYS A 183 21.22 -5.77 -19.30
CA LYS A 183 21.38 -6.04 -17.86
C LYS A 183 22.57 -5.28 -17.26
N ASN A 184 23.72 -5.26 -17.96
CA ASN A 184 24.93 -4.63 -17.45
C ASN A 184 24.80 -3.10 -17.36
N GLU A 185 24.10 -2.47 -18.31
CA GLU A 185 23.85 -1.03 -18.28
C GLU A 185 22.91 -0.64 -17.13
N VAL A 186 21.85 -1.41 -16.92
CA VAL A 186 20.91 -1.19 -15.80
C VAL A 186 21.62 -1.35 -14.45
N ILE A 187 22.47 -2.38 -14.30
CA ILE A 187 23.28 -2.61 -13.08
C ILE A 187 24.28 -1.46 -12.84
N LYS A 188 24.79 -0.83 -13.90
CA LYS A 188 25.65 0.36 -13.75
C LYS A 188 24.88 1.51 -13.09
N TYR A 189 23.63 1.74 -13.48
CA TYR A 189 22.78 2.74 -12.83
C TYR A 189 22.44 2.36 -11.38
N GLU A 190 22.15 1.09 -11.12
CA GLU A 190 21.95 0.58 -9.75
C GLU A 190 23.15 0.92 -8.85
N SER A 191 24.36 0.67 -9.36
CA SER A 191 25.62 0.91 -8.63
C SER A 191 25.81 2.39 -8.28
N ILE A 192 25.47 3.29 -9.20
CA ILE A 192 25.51 4.75 -8.96
C ILE A 192 24.55 5.12 -7.82
N TYR A 193 23.35 4.55 -7.76
CA TYR A 193 22.41 4.84 -6.69
C TYR A 193 22.83 4.25 -5.35
N LYS A 194 23.42 3.04 -5.33
CA LYS A 194 24.02 2.46 -4.13
C LYS A 194 25.11 3.35 -3.54
N GLU A 195 25.94 3.94 -4.39
CA GLU A 195 26.99 4.88 -3.99
C GLU A 195 26.39 6.18 -3.44
N LYS A 196 25.45 6.79 -4.17
CA LYS A 196 24.78 8.04 -3.76
C LYS A 196 24.04 7.93 -2.42
N LEU A 197 23.41 6.80 -2.16
CA LEU A 197 22.61 6.55 -0.97
C LEU A 197 23.38 5.82 0.14
N GLY A 198 24.63 5.42 -0.11
CA GLY A 198 25.46 4.71 0.86
C GLY A 198 24.92 3.34 1.30
N THR A 199 24.06 2.69 0.49
CA THR A 199 23.35 1.48 0.93
C THR A 199 24.23 0.24 1.11
N ARG A 200 25.47 0.28 0.61
CA ARG A 200 26.49 -0.74 0.89
C ARG A 200 27.11 -0.62 2.28
N ALA A 201 27.18 0.60 2.81
CA ALA A 201 27.79 0.87 4.12
C ALA A 201 26.75 0.83 5.24
N PHE A 202 25.51 1.29 4.98
CA PHE A 202 24.49 1.49 6.00
C PHE A 202 23.11 0.90 5.65
N GLY A 203 22.98 0.24 4.50
CA GLY A 203 21.72 -0.30 4.00
C GLY A 203 21.63 -1.82 4.02
N LEU A 204 20.70 -2.34 3.22
CA LEU A 204 20.38 -3.77 3.05
C LEU A 204 21.11 -4.40 1.84
N ASN A 205 22.03 -3.67 1.20
CA ASN A 205 22.82 -4.17 0.08
C ASN A 205 24.12 -4.79 0.60
N LEU A 206 24.28 -6.10 0.41
CA LEU A 206 25.51 -6.84 0.77
C LEU A 206 26.52 -6.94 -0.40
N ASN A 207 26.20 -6.34 -1.56
CA ASN A 207 26.96 -6.44 -2.81
C ASN A 207 27.21 -5.08 -3.50
#